data_AF-A0A920UTH1-F1
#
_entry.id   AF-A0A920UTH1-F1
#
_cell.length_a   1.000
_cell.length_b   1.000
_cell.length_c   1.000
_cell.angle_alpha   90.00
_cell.angle_beta   90.00
_cell.angle_gamma   90.00
#
_symmetry.space_group_name_H-M   'P 1'
#
loop_
_entity.id
_entity.type
_entity.pdbx_description
1 polymer ?
#
loop_
_entity_poly.entity_id
_entity_poly.type
_entity_poly.pdbx_seq_one_letter_code
_entity_poly.pdbx_strand_id
1 'polypeptide(L)'
;MKIRLLGFFGHVGDGNVHIIVNVGPETRNVHLDIDEIVYALIKELNGSISAEHGIGIMKKQFLNYSKSDPEIGLMKTLKQTMDPNGILSPGRIF
;
A
#
# COMPACT_ATOMS: atom_id res chain seq x y z
N MET A 1 -14.89 7.47 14.73
CA MET A 1 -15.02 6.18 14.01
C MET A 1 -15.09 5.04 15.03
N LYS A 2 -16.11 4.17 15.00
CA LYS A 2 -16.21 3.01 15.92
C LYS A 2 -15.83 1.74 15.18
N ILE A 3 -14.76 1.08 15.62
CA ILE A 3 -14.33 -0.20 15.07
C ILE A 3 -15.32 -1.29 15.49
N ARG A 4 -15.83 -2.06 14.51
CA ARG A 4 -16.72 -3.21 14.72
C ARG A 4 -15.95 -4.53 14.67
N LEU A 5 -14.97 -4.63 13.78
CA LEU A 5 -14.05 -5.76 13.69
C LEU A 5 -12.63 -5.22 13.49
N LEU A 6 -11.71 -5.77 14.27
CA LEU A 6 -10.27 -5.67 14.06
C LEU A 6 -9.70 -7.08 14.10
N GLY A 7 -9.13 -7.53 12.99
CA GLY A 7 -8.57 -8.87 12.85
C GLY A 7 -7.12 -8.83 12.41
N PHE A 8 -6.31 -9.70 13.00
CA PHE A 8 -4.92 -9.93 12.63
C PHE A 8 -4.69 -11.42 12.44
N PHE A 9 -4.15 -11.79 11.29
CA PHE A 9 -3.71 -13.14 10.99
C PHE A 9 -2.61 -13.06 9.93
N GLY A 10 -1.89 -14.15 9.67
CA GLY A 10 -0.88 -14.13 8.63
C GLY A 10 0.24 -15.12 8.87
N HIS A 11 1.36 -14.85 8.23
CA HIS A 11 2.53 -15.71 8.17
C HIS A 11 3.60 -15.14 9.09
N VAL A 12 3.57 -15.51 10.37
CA VAL A 12 4.55 -15.01 11.35
C VAL A 12 5.99 -15.38 10.98
N GLY A 13 6.19 -16.51 10.28
CA GLY A 13 7.51 -16.99 9.88
C GLY A 13 8.25 -16.11 8.89
N ASP A 14 7.56 -15.28 8.11
CA ASP A 14 8.16 -14.33 7.16
C ASP A 14 7.85 -12.86 7.51
N GLY A 15 7.15 -12.61 8.62
CA GLY A 15 6.79 -11.27 9.07
C GLY A 15 5.60 -10.64 8.35
N ASN A 16 4.81 -11.41 7.58
CA ASN A 16 3.63 -10.91 6.88
C ASN A 16 2.35 -11.00 7.75
N VAL A 17 1.75 -9.85 8.06
CA VAL A 17 0.50 -9.76 8.85
C VAL A 17 -0.59 -9.11 8.01
N HIS A 18 -1.73 -9.79 7.91
CA HIS A 18 -2.95 -9.34 7.28
C HIS A 18 -3.81 -8.65 8.32
N ILE A 19 -4.14 -7.39 8.04
CA ILE A 19 -4.94 -6.54 8.92
C ILE A 19 -6.31 -6.35 8.29
N ILE A 20 -7.37 -6.68 9.04
CA ILE A 20 -8.75 -6.44 8.64
C ILE A 20 -9.37 -5.43 9.60
N VAL A 21 -9.90 -4.34 9.03
CA VAL A 21 -10.63 -3.31 9.76
C VAL A 21 -12.03 -3.17 9.17
N ASN A 22 -13.06 -3.26 10.01
CA ASN A 22 -14.44 -2.99 9.62
C ASN A 22 -15.05 -2.03 10.66
N VAL A 23 -15.59 -0.90 10.19
CA VAL A 23 -16.25 0.12 11.03
C VAL A 23 -17.75 0.20 10.75
N GLY A 24 -18.29 -0.74 9.98
CA GLY A 24 -19.68 -0.79 9.51
C GLY A 24 -19.86 -0.24 8.09
N PRO A 25 -21.08 0.20 7.74
CA PRO A 25 -21.40 0.71 6.41
C PRO A 25 -20.49 1.85 5.92
N GLU A 26 -19.98 2.65 6.85
CA GLU A 26 -19.08 3.78 6.56
C GLU A 26 -17.65 3.39 6.20
N THR A 27 -17.27 2.11 6.29
CA THR A 27 -15.86 1.67 6.10
C THR A 27 -15.29 2.18 4.78
N ARG A 28 -16.09 2.20 3.71
CA ARG A 28 -15.65 2.73 2.41
C ARG A 28 -15.34 4.22 2.46
N ASN A 29 -16.08 5.01 3.23
CA ASN A 29 -15.93 6.46 3.30
C ASN A 29 -14.69 6.86 4.11
N VAL A 30 -14.28 6.03 5.06
CA VAL A 30 -13.13 6.28 5.95
C VAL A 30 -11.93 5.40 5.65
N HIS A 31 -11.94 4.65 4.54
CA HIS A 31 -10.88 3.67 4.24
C HIS A 31 -9.50 4.34 4.13
N LEU A 32 -9.43 5.55 3.58
CA LEU A 32 -8.18 6.30 3.47
C LEU A 32 -7.64 6.71 4.83
N ASP A 33 -8.50 7.19 5.74
CA ASP A 33 -8.09 7.53 7.11
C ASP A 33 -7.55 6.29 7.85
N ILE A 34 -8.18 5.13 7.63
CA ILE A 34 -7.71 3.84 8.18
C ILE A 34 -6.35 3.46 7.58
N ASP A 35 -6.21 3.53 6.25
CA ASP A 35 -4.96 3.23 5.54
C ASP A 35 -3.83 4.16 6.01
N GLU A 36 -4.08 5.46 6.18
CA GLU A 36 -3.09 6.42 6.69
C GLU A 36 -2.61 6.07 8.09
N ILE A 37 -3.52 5.75 9.01
CA ILE A 37 -3.17 5.34 10.38
C ILE A 37 -2.31 4.07 10.36
N VAL A 38 -2.73 3.05 9.61
CA VAL A 38 -2.03 1.76 9.58
C VAL A 38 -0.68 1.89 8.87
N TYR A 39 -0.66 2.53 7.70
CA TYR A 39 0.56 2.65 6.91
C TYR A 39 1.58 3.58 7.56
N ALA A 40 1.17 4.65 8.24
CA ALA A 40 2.10 5.50 8.99
C ALA A 40 2.89 4.69 10.03
N LEU A 41 2.21 3.82 10.80
CA LEU A 41 2.87 2.92 11.74
C LEU A 41 3.82 1.96 11.02
N ILE A 42 3.40 1.36 9.90
CA ILE A 42 4.27 0.47 9.12
C ILE A 42 5.53 1.19 8.65
N LYS A 43 5.41 2.45 8.21
CA LYS A 43 6.55 3.29 7.81
C LYS A 43 7.50 3.55 8.99
N GLU A 44 6.98 3.90 10.16
CA GLU A 44 7.79 4.09 11.38
C GLU A 44 8.58 2.83 11.77
N LEU A 45 7.98 1.66 11.52
CA LEU A 45 8.61 0.36 11.76
C LEU A 45 9.54 -0.08 10.62
N ASN A 46 9.78 0.75 9.60
CA ASN A 46 10.51 0.41 8.37
C ASN A 46 9.98 -0.86 7.66
N GLY A 47 8.65 -1.07 7.71
CA GLY A 47 7.97 -2.20 7.10
C GLY A 47 7.48 -1.96 5.66
N SER A 48 6.87 -2.99 5.08
CA SER A 48 6.21 -2.92 3.76
C SER A 48 4.70 -2.77 3.89
N ILE A 49 4.11 -1.71 3.30
CA ILE A 49 2.65 -1.54 3.20
C ILE A 49 1.98 -2.59 2.30
N SER A 50 2.78 -3.36 1.57
CA SER A 50 2.32 -4.51 0.81
C SER A 50 3.38 -5.59 0.76
N ALA A 51 3.25 -6.60 1.62
CA ALA A 51 4.12 -7.77 1.61
C ALA A 51 3.94 -8.60 0.33
N GLU A 52 2.70 -8.83 -0.11
CA GLU A 52 2.38 -9.79 -1.18
C GLU A 52 1.48 -9.23 -2.31
N HIS A 53 0.48 -8.41 -1.99
CA HIS A 53 -0.58 -8.03 -2.94
C HIS A 53 -0.22 -6.90 -3.92
N GLY A 54 1.03 -6.43 -3.88
CA GLY A 54 1.50 -5.31 -4.70
C GLY A 54 0.83 -3.96 -4.40
N ILE A 55 1.17 -2.96 -5.22
CA ILE A 55 0.77 -1.56 -5.01
C ILE A 55 -0.56 -1.26 -5.72
N GLY A 56 -0.59 -1.48 -7.05
CA GLY A 56 -1.75 -1.20 -7.87
C GLY A 56 -2.25 0.24 -7.72
N ILE A 57 -3.51 0.48 -8.13
CA ILE A 57 -4.11 1.82 -8.03
C ILE A 57 -4.33 2.21 -6.56
N MET A 58 -4.73 1.25 -5.73
CA MET A 58 -5.18 1.49 -4.35
C MET A 58 -4.07 2.05 -3.46
N LYS A 59 -2.86 1.47 -3.54
CA LYS A 59 -1.76 1.84 -2.63
C LYS A 59 -0.77 2.83 -3.23
N LYS A 60 -0.98 3.30 -4.46
CA LYS A 60 0.02 4.11 -5.17
C LYS A 60 0.40 5.40 -4.43
N GLN A 61 -0.56 6.04 -3.77
CA GLN A 61 -0.34 7.28 -3.01
C GLN A 61 0.52 7.07 -1.77
N PHE A 62 0.64 5.82 -1.30
CA PHE A 62 1.42 5.43 -0.13
C PHE A 62 2.75 4.76 -0.51
N LEU A 63 3.13 4.72 -1.80
CA LEU A 63 4.34 4.02 -2.25
C LEU A 63 5.60 4.47 -1.48
N ASN A 64 5.69 5.77 -1.17
CA ASN A 64 6.80 6.36 -0.43
C ASN A 64 6.84 5.99 1.08
N TYR A 65 5.88 5.21 1.57
CA TYR A 65 5.90 4.68 2.93
C TYR A 65 6.82 3.47 3.05
N SER A 66 7.11 2.78 1.94
CA SER A 66 7.99 1.60 1.90
C SER A 66 9.09 1.68 0.84
N LYS A 67 9.15 2.78 0.10
CA LYS A 67 10.16 3.04 -0.94
C LYS A 67 10.71 4.45 -0.79
N SER A 68 12.03 4.55 -0.89
CA SER A 68 12.76 5.81 -0.91
C SER A 68 12.59 6.51 -2.27
N ASP A 69 12.84 7.82 -2.30
CA ASP A 69 12.79 8.60 -3.54
C ASP A 69 13.73 8.06 -4.64
N PRO A 70 14.98 7.62 -4.33
CA PRO A 70 15.84 6.98 -5.32
C PRO A 70 15.27 5.67 -5.89
N GLU A 71 14.67 4.81 -5.06
CA GLU A 71 14.02 3.58 -5.53
C GLU A 71 12.87 3.90 -6.47
N ILE A 72 12.01 4.87 -6.10
CA ILE A 72 10.89 5.32 -6.93
C ILE A 72 11.39 5.93 -8.24
N GLY A 73 12.47 6.72 -8.20
CA GLY A 73 13.12 7.28 -9.37
C GLY A 73 13.60 6.20 -10.33
N LEU A 74 14.26 5.15 -9.81
CA LEU A 74 14.69 4.00 -10.60
C LEU A 74 13.50 3.27 -11.24
N MET A 75 12.42 3.02 -10.48
CA MET A 75 11.21 2.37 -11.00
C MET A 75 10.59 3.16 -12.16
N LYS A 76 10.53 4.49 -12.07
CA LYS A 76 10.03 5.36 -13.15
C LYS A 76 10.92 5.30 -14.39
N THR A 77 12.25 5.31 -14.22
CA THR A 77 13.21 5.16 -15.32
C THR A 77 13.03 3.83 -16.04
N LEU A 78 12.87 2.73 -15.30
CA LEU A 78 12.60 1.41 -15.89
C LEU A 78 11.28 1.40 -16.65
N LYS A 79 10.21 1.96 -16.06
CA LYS A 79 8.90 2.05 -16.71
C LYS A 79 8.98 2.81 -18.04
N GLN A 80 9.63 3.98 -18.07
CA GLN A 80 9.76 4.78 -19.28
C GLN A 80 10.63 4.10 -20.35
N THR A 81 11.68 3.39 -19.93
CA THR A 81 12.56 2.64 -20.84
C THR A 81 11.82 1.49 -21.51
N MET A 82 10.99 0.76 -20.75
CA MET A 82 10.30 -0.43 -21.23
C MET A 82 8.97 -0.13 -21.93
N ASP A 83 8.29 0.95 -21.56
CA ASP A 83 6.98 1.35 -22.10
C ASP A 83 6.93 2.86 -22.38
N PRO A 84 7.66 3.35 -23.39
CA PRO A 84 7.77 4.78 -23.68
C PRO A 84 6.44 5.42 -24.10
N ASN A 85 5.49 4.62 -24.62
CA ASN A 85 4.15 5.06 -25.01
C ASN A 85 3.13 4.98 -23.87
N GLY A 86 3.51 4.43 -22.71
CA GLY A 86 2.65 4.34 -21.53
C GLY A 86 1.41 3.46 -21.69
N ILE A 87 1.43 2.46 -22.57
CA ILE A 87 0.24 1.64 -22.89
C ILE A 87 0.08 0.44 -21.95
N LEU A 88 1.15 0.04 -21.24
CA LEU A 88 1.13 -1.12 -20.34
C LEU A 88 0.65 -0.70 -18.94
N SER A 89 -0.63 -0.93 -18.64
CA SER A 89 -1.26 -0.64 -17.34
C SER A 89 -1.14 0.83 -16.90
N PRO A 90 -1.69 1.78 -17.66
CA PRO A 90 -1.62 3.21 -17.35
C PRO A 90 -2.22 3.53 -15.97
N GLY A 91 -1.55 4.39 -15.20
CA GLY A 91 -2.03 4.92 -13.93
C GLY A 91 -1.94 3.97 -12.72
N ARG A 92 -1.42 2.74 -12.89
CA ARG A 92 -1.49 1.67 -11.88
C ARG A 92 -0.40 1.75 -10.81
N ILE A 93 0.70 2.46 -11.01
CA ILE A 93 1.75 2.67 -9.98
C ILE A 93 2.25 4.12 -10.10
N PHE A 94 2.51 4.55 -11.33
CA PHE A 94 2.80 5.93 -11.71
C PHE A 94 1.64 6.51 -12.51
#